data_AF-A0A368D888-F1
#
_entry.id   AF-A0A368D888-F1
#
_cell.length_a   1.000
_cell.length_b   1.000
_cell.length_c   1.000
_cell.angle_alpha   90.00
_cell.angle_beta   90.00
_cell.angle_gamma   90.00
#
_symmetry.space_group_name_H-M   'P 1'
#
loop_
_entity.id
_entity.type
_entity.pdbx_description
1 polymer ?
#
loop_
_entity_poly.entity_id
_entity_poly.type
_entity_poly.pdbx_seq_one_letter_code
_entity_poly.pdbx_strand_id
1 'polypeptide(L)'
;MTNMPQTQTLSKSSFVHCLECPTKLYYKLRPKTYKSLNDDNEFLAALAEGGIQVGELAKLYYPEGVEIPFQRDDKPAMLLDTAKVMAGGDCVIFEAAFQVERAFALVDILRVKGSKVEVIEVKSKSYSEETQFLGKREPHYVTSEWQKYLFDVAFQTWIVRKCLPNHHVVAKLSLADKDSVSTMDRVHQHFRVSEDESGRKQVIPTQEARQHPDVLGAKLLKEVDVTHMVDDILEGKGRKPKLALESEGFDAWVLGLSDAVANGTKIEPVIGQACKGCEYRVARAKLDGLQSGFEECWSQKLGWKEQDFEDPLAMEIGQWRKGVGAQDVYKMKEV
;
A
#
# COMPACT_ATOMS: atom_id res chain seq x y z
N MET A 1 -4.69 2.50 -28.87
CA MET A 1 -5.29 3.49 -27.95
C MET A 1 -6.26 2.74 -27.05
N THR A 2 -5.81 2.31 -25.88
CA THR A 2 -6.70 1.71 -24.88
C THR A 2 -7.51 2.84 -24.25
N ASN A 3 -8.82 2.87 -24.51
CA ASN A 3 -9.75 3.76 -23.83
C ASN A 3 -9.67 3.48 -22.33
N MET A 4 -8.92 4.30 -21.59
CA MET A 4 -9.04 4.29 -20.14
C MET A 4 -10.30 5.04 -19.75
N PRO A 5 -11.16 4.45 -18.91
CA PRO A 5 -12.36 5.12 -18.46
C PRO A 5 -11.97 6.36 -17.64
N GLN A 6 -12.61 7.49 -17.92
CA GLN A 6 -12.44 8.80 -17.26
C GLN A 6 -12.77 8.81 -15.75
N THR A 7 -12.88 7.64 -15.10
CA THR A 7 -13.30 7.40 -13.71
C THR A 7 -12.22 6.77 -12.84
N GLN A 8 -10.98 6.63 -13.33
CA GLN A 8 -9.91 5.97 -12.59
C GLN A 8 -9.35 6.86 -11.48
N THR A 9 -9.28 6.33 -10.26
CA THR A 9 -8.76 7.03 -9.08
C THR A 9 -7.44 6.42 -8.63
N LEU A 10 -6.57 7.23 -8.03
CA LEU A 10 -5.43 6.75 -7.26
C LEU A 10 -5.95 6.09 -5.98
N SER A 11 -5.86 4.77 -5.91
CA SER A 11 -6.15 4.02 -4.70
C SER A 11 -4.98 4.07 -3.70
N LYS A 12 -5.29 3.86 -2.41
CA LYS A 12 -4.31 3.55 -1.34
C LYS A 12 -3.21 2.58 -1.80
N SER A 13 -3.60 1.41 -2.32
CA SER A 13 -2.66 0.38 -2.79
C SER A 13 -1.79 0.84 -3.97
N SER A 14 -2.32 1.69 -4.84
CA SER A 14 -1.58 2.27 -5.97
C SER A 14 -0.60 3.34 -5.51
N PHE A 15 -0.97 4.16 -4.53
CA PHE A 15 -0.07 5.12 -3.88
C PHE A 15 1.09 4.39 -3.18
N VAL A 16 0.83 3.36 -2.37
CA VAL A 16 1.91 2.59 -1.72
C VAL A 16 2.84 1.94 -2.75
N HIS A 17 2.30 1.45 -3.86
CA HIS A 17 3.09 0.85 -4.94
C HIS A 17 4.05 1.85 -5.61
N CYS A 18 3.69 3.14 -5.67
CA CYS A 18 4.51 4.17 -6.30
C CYS A 18 5.66 4.69 -5.41
N LEU A 19 5.67 4.36 -4.11
CA LEU A 19 6.68 4.82 -3.14
C LEU A 19 8.11 4.39 -3.50
N GLU A 20 8.25 3.29 -4.23
CA GLU A 20 9.53 2.82 -4.77
C GLU A 20 9.83 3.43 -6.14
N CYS A 21 8.87 3.35 -7.07
CA CYS A 21 8.99 3.90 -8.41
C CYS A 21 7.60 4.28 -8.96
N PRO A 22 7.36 5.56 -9.34
CA PRO A 22 6.05 6.00 -9.80
C PRO A 22 5.70 5.48 -11.20
N THR A 23 6.69 5.17 -12.05
CA THR A 23 6.46 4.61 -13.39
C THR A 23 5.72 3.27 -13.33
N LYS A 24 5.91 2.50 -12.24
CA LYS A 24 5.21 1.22 -12.02
C LYS A 24 3.69 1.37 -12.07
N LEU A 25 3.15 2.53 -11.70
CA LEU A 25 1.73 2.82 -11.76
C LEU A 25 1.16 2.64 -13.18
N TYR A 26 1.90 3.10 -14.19
CA TYR A 26 1.49 2.97 -15.60
C TYR A 26 1.35 1.50 -16.02
N TYR A 27 2.28 0.66 -15.61
CA TYR A 27 2.28 -0.78 -15.93
C TYR A 27 1.24 -1.55 -15.10
N LYS A 28 1.11 -1.23 -13.81
CA LYS A 28 0.10 -1.84 -12.91
C LYS A 28 -1.32 -1.66 -13.42
N LEU A 29 -1.62 -0.51 -14.01
CA LEU A 29 -2.94 -0.21 -14.58
C LEU A 29 -3.17 -0.84 -15.96
N ARG A 30 -2.16 -1.54 -16.51
CA ARG A 30 -2.19 -2.21 -17.82
C ARG A 30 -1.70 -3.66 -17.73
N PRO A 31 -2.33 -4.50 -16.88
CA PRO A 31 -1.89 -5.89 -16.69
C PRO A 31 -2.07 -6.76 -17.95
N LYS A 32 -2.93 -6.34 -18.89
CA LYS A 32 -3.09 -7.00 -20.21
C LYS A 32 -2.00 -6.63 -21.22
N THR A 33 -1.09 -5.72 -20.86
CA THR A 33 -0.01 -5.25 -21.74
C THR A 33 1.35 -5.55 -21.15
N TYR A 34 1.51 -5.47 -19.82
CA TYR A 34 2.78 -5.66 -19.14
C TYR A 34 2.72 -6.81 -18.15
N LYS A 35 3.68 -7.75 -18.24
CA LYS A 35 3.82 -8.84 -17.27
C LYS A 35 4.57 -8.34 -16.03
N SER A 36 4.13 -8.78 -14.87
CA SER A 36 4.83 -8.62 -13.59
C SER A 36 5.28 -9.98 -13.06
N LEU A 37 6.43 -10.03 -12.39
CA LEU A 37 6.87 -11.19 -11.60
C LEU A 37 5.96 -11.48 -10.39
N ASN A 38 5.09 -10.53 -10.04
CA ASN A 38 4.11 -10.71 -8.98
C ASN A 38 2.82 -11.36 -9.50
N ASP A 39 2.63 -11.45 -10.83
CA ASP A 39 1.49 -12.13 -11.43
C ASP A 39 1.60 -13.64 -11.14
N ASP A 40 0.52 -14.26 -10.70
CA ASP A 40 0.43 -15.71 -10.43
C ASP A 40 1.41 -16.23 -9.37
N ASN A 41 1.92 -15.36 -8.49
CA ASN A 41 2.84 -15.74 -7.43
C ASN A 41 2.08 -16.28 -6.22
N GLU A 42 2.05 -17.62 -6.08
CA GLU A 42 1.38 -18.33 -4.98
C GLU A 42 1.82 -17.87 -3.58
N PHE A 43 3.10 -17.54 -3.41
CA PHE A 43 3.61 -17.03 -2.14
C PHE A 43 3.04 -15.65 -1.80
N LEU A 44 2.94 -14.75 -2.78
CA LEU A 44 2.26 -13.46 -2.59
C LEU A 44 0.76 -13.62 -2.33
N ALA A 45 0.12 -14.61 -2.97
CA ALA A 45 -1.29 -14.93 -2.71
C ALA A 45 -1.50 -15.42 -1.27
N ALA A 46 -0.61 -16.27 -0.76
CA ALA A 46 -0.63 -16.74 0.63
C ALA A 46 -0.36 -15.61 1.64
N LEU A 47 0.57 -14.70 1.34
CA LEU A 47 0.81 -13.51 2.17
C LEU A 47 -0.40 -12.57 2.21
N ALA A 48 -1.08 -12.38 1.07
CA ALA A 48 -2.30 -11.58 1.03
C ALA A 48 -3.41 -12.21 1.88
N GLU A 49 -3.56 -13.53 1.82
CA GLU A 49 -4.52 -14.29 2.62
C GLU A 49 -4.28 -14.13 4.12
N GLY A 50 -3.02 -14.27 4.57
CA GLY A 50 -2.66 -14.00 5.97
C GLY A 50 -2.95 -12.55 6.40
N GLY A 51 -2.80 -11.59 5.49
CA GLY A 51 -3.20 -10.20 5.73
C GLY A 51 -4.72 -10.05 5.96
N ILE A 52 -5.54 -10.73 5.15
CA ILE A 52 -7.01 -10.71 5.30
C ILE A 52 -7.42 -11.32 6.65
N GLN A 53 -6.80 -12.43 7.07
CA GLN A 53 -7.07 -13.03 8.38
C GLN A 53 -6.81 -12.05 9.54
N VAL A 54 -5.71 -11.29 9.47
CA VAL A 54 -5.40 -10.27 10.47
C VAL A 54 -6.41 -9.11 10.44
N GLY A 55 -6.90 -8.72 9.26
CA GLY A 55 -7.99 -7.76 9.12
C GLY A 55 -9.27 -8.23 9.81
N GLU A 56 -9.71 -9.46 9.55
CA GLU A 56 -10.89 -10.04 10.20
C GLU A 56 -10.74 -10.18 11.71
N LEU A 57 -9.54 -10.57 12.18
CA LEU A 57 -9.23 -10.59 13.60
C LEU A 57 -9.39 -9.20 14.24
N ALA A 58 -8.93 -8.15 13.58
CA ALA A 58 -9.06 -6.79 14.08
C ALA A 58 -10.52 -6.35 14.19
N LYS A 59 -11.39 -6.75 13.25
CA LYS A 59 -12.84 -6.47 13.29
C LYS A 59 -13.50 -7.08 14.53
N LEU A 60 -13.05 -8.24 15.00
CA LEU A 60 -13.58 -8.87 16.22
C LEU A 60 -13.35 -8.04 17.49
N TYR A 61 -12.42 -7.08 17.49
CA TYR A 61 -12.22 -6.16 18.62
C TYR A 61 -13.25 -5.02 18.68
N TYR A 62 -14.14 -4.95 17.69
CA TYR A 62 -15.14 -3.91 17.50
C TYR A 62 -16.50 -4.54 17.15
N PRO A 63 -17.16 -5.24 18.09
CA PRO A 63 -18.40 -5.96 17.82
C PRO A 63 -19.56 -5.07 17.34
N GLU A 64 -19.50 -3.77 17.61
CA GLU A 64 -20.45 -2.75 17.15
C GLU A 64 -20.17 -2.25 15.72
N GLY A 65 -19.05 -2.65 15.11
CA GLY A 65 -18.58 -2.14 13.84
C GLY A 65 -19.50 -2.48 12.66
N VAL A 66 -19.70 -1.52 11.78
CA VAL A 66 -20.49 -1.67 10.55
C VAL A 66 -19.55 -1.82 9.37
N GLU A 67 -19.66 -2.92 8.63
CA GLU A 67 -18.88 -3.13 7.41
C GLU A 67 -19.52 -2.43 6.21
N ILE A 68 -18.72 -1.64 5.48
CA ILE A 68 -19.11 -1.11 4.17
C ILE A 68 -18.74 -2.15 3.11
N PRO A 69 -19.71 -2.78 2.43
CA PRO A 69 -19.43 -3.80 1.44
C PRO A 69 -18.65 -3.21 0.27
N PHE A 70 -17.57 -3.90 -0.13
CA PHE A 70 -16.77 -3.47 -1.26
C PHE A 70 -17.57 -3.59 -2.57
N GLN A 71 -17.67 -2.48 -3.30
CA GLN A 71 -18.34 -2.43 -4.61
C GLN A 71 -17.35 -1.95 -5.66
N ARG A 72 -16.84 -2.89 -6.48
CA ARG A 72 -15.77 -2.63 -7.46
C ARG A 72 -16.11 -1.47 -8.41
N ASP A 73 -17.34 -1.46 -8.91
CA ASP A 73 -17.80 -0.57 -9.96
C ASP A 73 -18.67 0.59 -9.43
N ASP A 74 -18.94 0.65 -8.12
CA ASP A 74 -19.78 1.67 -7.49
C ASP A 74 -19.13 2.28 -6.24
N LYS A 75 -18.05 3.04 -6.48
CA LYS A 75 -17.43 3.87 -5.43
C LYS A 75 -18.40 4.90 -4.82
N PRO A 76 -19.27 5.57 -5.59
CA PRO A 76 -20.28 6.46 -5.03
C PRO A 76 -21.17 5.81 -3.97
N ALA A 77 -21.59 4.55 -4.18
CA ALA A 77 -22.38 3.82 -3.18
C ALA A 77 -21.59 3.63 -1.86
N MET A 78 -20.33 3.20 -1.92
CA MET A 78 -19.50 3.04 -0.72
C MET A 78 -19.31 4.36 0.05
N LEU A 79 -19.10 5.48 -0.66
CA LEU A 79 -19.00 6.82 -0.07
C LEU A 79 -20.30 7.22 0.62
N LEU A 80 -21.44 6.98 -0.04
CA LEU A 80 -22.76 7.29 0.50
C LEU A 80 -23.07 6.46 1.75
N ASP A 81 -22.77 5.15 1.73
CA ASP A 81 -23.03 4.27 2.86
C ASP A 81 -22.14 4.61 4.06
N THR A 82 -20.88 4.97 3.82
CA THR A 82 -19.99 5.50 4.87
C THR A 82 -20.58 6.77 5.50
N ALA A 83 -21.03 7.72 4.69
CA ALA A 83 -21.62 8.96 5.17
C ALA A 83 -22.93 8.73 5.97
N LYS A 84 -23.77 7.78 5.54
CA LYS A 84 -24.99 7.42 6.27
C LYS A 84 -24.70 6.90 7.67
N VAL A 85 -23.70 6.02 7.82
CA VAL A 85 -23.33 5.47 9.14
C VAL A 85 -22.78 6.58 10.04
N MET A 86 -21.89 7.43 9.51
CA MET A 86 -21.33 8.56 10.25
C MET A 86 -22.38 9.60 10.69
N ALA A 87 -23.46 9.78 9.92
CA ALA A 87 -24.55 10.69 10.30
C ALA A 87 -25.28 10.26 11.60
N GLY A 88 -25.11 9.00 12.03
CA GLY A 88 -25.63 8.50 13.30
C GLY A 88 -24.86 8.97 14.55
N GLY A 89 -23.70 9.61 14.39
CA GLY A 89 -22.85 10.08 15.49
C GLY A 89 -21.67 9.14 15.75
N ASP A 90 -21.44 8.78 17.02
CA ASP A 90 -20.37 7.86 17.40
C ASP A 90 -20.55 6.50 16.70
N CYS A 91 -19.52 6.05 15.99
CA CYS A 91 -19.60 4.82 15.19
C CYS A 91 -18.23 4.17 15.00
N VAL A 92 -18.23 2.87 14.70
CA VAL A 92 -17.09 2.14 14.14
C VAL A 92 -17.48 1.62 12.77
N ILE A 93 -16.66 1.89 11.77
CA ILE A 93 -16.91 1.52 10.38
C ILE A 93 -15.70 0.73 9.86
N PHE A 94 -15.94 -0.45 9.31
CA PHE A 94 -14.93 -1.23 8.60
C PHE A 94 -14.95 -0.90 7.11
N GLU A 95 -13.78 -0.79 6.50
CA GLU A 95 -13.62 -0.42 5.08
C GLU A 95 -14.30 0.91 4.74
N ALA A 96 -14.22 1.90 5.64
CA ALA A 96 -14.87 3.19 5.47
C ALA A 96 -14.31 3.94 4.25
N ALA A 97 -15.18 4.35 3.34
CA ALA A 97 -14.78 4.95 2.07
C ALA A 97 -14.66 6.46 2.16
N PHE A 98 -13.54 6.98 1.65
CA PHE A 98 -13.30 8.42 1.52
C PHE A 98 -12.70 8.75 0.15
N GLN A 99 -13.06 9.92 -0.37
CA GLN A 99 -12.54 10.42 -1.64
C GLN A 99 -12.28 11.92 -1.57
N VAL A 100 -11.13 12.32 -2.09
CA VAL A 100 -10.78 13.72 -2.38
C VAL A 100 -10.33 13.77 -3.81
N GLU A 101 -11.01 14.55 -4.65
CA GLU A 101 -10.74 14.59 -6.09
C GLU A 101 -10.70 13.17 -6.70
N ARG A 102 -9.55 12.76 -7.26
CA ARG A 102 -9.32 11.43 -7.83
C ARG A 102 -8.46 10.54 -6.91
N ALA A 103 -8.36 10.84 -5.63
CA ALA A 103 -7.72 10.00 -4.62
C ALA A 103 -8.79 9.29 -3.78
N PHE A 104 -8.70 7.96 -3.67
CA PHE A 104 -9.70 7.13 -3.01
C PHE A 104 -9.05 6.17 -2.02
N ALA A 105 -9.61 6.10 -0.81
CA ALA A 105 -9.19 5.16 0.21
C ALA A 105 -10.38 4.44 0.85
N LEU A 106 -10.14 3.19 1.20
CA LEU A 106 -10.90 2.45 2.20
C LEU A 106 -10.02 2.40 3.45
N VAL A 107 -10.55 2.94 4.54
CA VAL A 107 -9.93 2.87 5.86
C VAL A 107 -10.33 1.56 6.51
N ASP A 108 -9.34 0.72 6.88
CA ASP A 108 -9.61 -0.62 7.40
C ASP A 108 -10.58 -0.56 8.60
N ILE A 109 -10.28 0.30 9.59
CA ILE A 109 -11.18 0.61 10.71
C ILE A 109 -11.18 2.12 10.97
N LEU A 110 -12.36 2.74 10.84
CA LEU A 110 -12.62 4.13 11.22
C LEU A 110 -13.41 4.14 12.53
N ARG A 111 -12.88 4.81 13.57
CA ARG A 111 -13.61 5.01 14.84
C ARG A 111 -13.91 6.48 15.06
N VAL A 112 -15.19 6.83 15.16
CA VAL A 112 -15.68 8.19 15.40
C VAL A 112 -16.22 8.27 16.82
N LYS A 113 -15.72 9.24 17.60
CA LYS A 113 -16.20 9.53 18.95
C LYS A 113 -16.21 11.05 19.19
N GLY A 114 -17.38 11.66 19.12
CA GLY A 114 -17.54 13.11 19.10
C GLY A 114 -16.71 13.73 17.96
N SER A 115 -15.83 14.67 18.30
CA SER A 115 -14.93 15.30 17.31
C SER A 115 -13.67 14.48 17.01
N LYS A 116 -13.41 13.39 17.74
CA LYS A 116 -12.23 12.54 17.51
C LYS A 116 -12.54 11.48 16.46
N VAL A 117 -11.69 11.40 15.44
CA VAL A 117 -11.74 10.36 14.41
C VAL A 117 -10.42 9.61 14.44
N GLU A 118 -10.46 8.29 14.56
CA GLU A 118 -9.27 7.46 14.49
C GLU A 118 -9.26 6.68 13.18
N VAL A 119 -8.17 6.83 12.44
CA VAL A 119 -7.87 6.09 11.21
C VAL A 119 -6.90 4.98 11.58
N ILE A 120 -7.39 3.74 11.59
CA ILE A 120 -6.63 2.58 12.06
C ILE A 120 -6.35 1.66 10.86
N GLU A 121 -5.08 1.57 10.48
CA GLU A 121 -4.61 0.66 9.41
C GLU A 121 -4.13 -0.65 10.02
N VAL A 122 -4.65 -1.78 9.55
CA VAL A 122 -4.37 -3.10 10.09
C VAL A 122 -3.29 -3.79 9.29
N LYS A 123 -2.21 -4.25 9.93
CA LYS A 123 -1.10 -4.96 9.26
C LYS A 123 -0.67 -6.18 10.05
N SER A 124 -0.40 -7.28 9.34
CA SER A 124 0.23 -8.50 9.88
C SER A 124 1.72 -8.32 10.25
N LYS A 125 2.24 -7.08 10.21
CA LYS A 125 3.62 -6.77 10.55
C LYS A 125 3.79 -6.82 12.05
N SER A 126 4.79 -7.56 12.51
CA SER A 126 5.07 -7.73 13.92
C SER A 126 5.60 -6.45 14.58
N TYR A 127 5.19 -6.21 15.82
CA TYR A 127 5.54 -5.09 16.68
C TYR A 127 5.99 -5.57 18.06
N SER A 128 6.91 -4.82 18.67
CA SER A 128 7.25 -4.82 20.09
C SER A 128 7.63 -3.40 20.51
N GLU A 129 7.78 -3.12 21.81
CA GLU A 129 8.15 -1.77 22.28
C GLU A 129 9.54 -1.28 21.80
N GLU A 130 10.39 -2.20 21.35
CA GLU A 130 11.70 -1.87 20.75
C GLU A 130 11.61 -1.49 19.26
N THR A 131 10.40 -1.49 18.68
CA THR A 131 10.19 -1.22 17.26
C THR A 131 10.61 0.20 16.91
N GLN A 132 11.58 0.32 16.01
CA GLN A 132 12.11 1.59 15.59
C GLN A 132 11.49 2.04 14.25
N PHE A 133 10.51 2.93 14.32
CA PHE A 133 9.87 3.50 13.12
C PHE A 133 10.76 4.53 12.41
N LEU A 134 11.50 5.33 13.17
CA LEU A 134 12.27 6.49 12.69
C LEU A 134 13.78 6.23 12.71
N GLY A 135 14.55 6.98 11.91
CA GLY A 135 16.00 6.83 11.81
C GLY A 135 16.75 7.34 13.04
N LYS A 136 17.85 6.69 13.43
CA LYS A 136 18.70 7.16 14.55
C LYS A 136 19.45 8.46 14.24
N ARG A 137 19.82 8.67 12.98
CA ARG A 137 20.58 9.86 12.51
C ARG A 137 19.70 11.00 12.04
N GLU A 138 18.57 10.64 11.44
CA GLU A 138 17.56 11.56 10.91
C GLU A 138 16.25 11.24 11.63
N PRO A 139 15.99 11.85 12.79
CA PRO A 139 14.93 11.42 13.72
C PRO A 139 13.51 11.60 13.18
N HIS A 140 13.33 12.31 12.07
CA HIS A 140 12.04 12.44 11.37
C HIS A 140 11.91 11.48 10.18
N TYR A 141 13.01 10.83 9.75
CA TYR A 141 12.96 9.95 8.60
C TYR A 141 12.42 8.59 8.99
N VAL A 142 11.36 8.18 8.32
CA VAL A 142 10.83 6.83 8.41
C VAL A 142 11.84 5.84 7.83
N THR A 143 12.15 4.82 8.61
CA THR A 143 13.03 3.72 8.18
C THR A 143 12.47 3.01 6.95
N SER A 144 13.34 2.49 6.08
CA SER A 144 12.90 1.83 4.84
C SER A 144 11.94 0.65 5.07
N GLU A 145 12.06 -0.02 6.21
CA GLU A 145 11.17 -1.11 6.62
C GLU A 145 9.73 -0.63 6.86
N TRP A 146 9.58 0.57 7.45
CA TRP A 146 8.29 1.12 7.86
C TRP A 146 7.66 2.07 6.83
N GLN A 147 8.41 2.52 5.83
CA GLN A 147 7.92 3.49 4.83
C GLN A 147 6.60 3.07 4.20
N LYS A 148 6.48 1.83 3.71
CA LYS A 148 5.25 1.39 3.04
C LYS A 148 4.02 1.38 3.96
N TYR A 149 4.21 1.24 5.26
CA TYR A 149 3.12 1.16 6.24
C TYR A 149 2.73 2.56 6.75
N LEU A 150 3.71 3.40 7.05
CA LEU A 150 3.43 4.76 7.53
C LEU A 150 2.92 5.68 6.42
N PHE A 151 3.44 5.55 5.19
CA PHE A 151 2.91 6.31 4.05
C PHE A 151 1.52 5.84 3.63
N ASP A 152 1.18 4.57 3.87
CA ASP A 152 -0.18 4.03 3.66
C ASP A 152 -1.19 4.75 4.56
N VAL A 153 -0.99 4.71 5.88
CA VAL A 153 -1.88 5.40 6.83
C VAL A 153 -1.80 6.93 6.68
N ALA A 154 -0.67 7.50 6.24
CA ALA A 154 -0.57 8.92 5.93
C ALA A 154 -1.47 9.33 4.76
N PHE A 155 -1.48 8.55 3.67
CA PHE A 155 -2.39 8.79 2.54
C PHE A 155 -3.85 8.77 2.97
N GLN A 156 -4.24 7.78 3.78
CA GLN A 156 -5.60 7.69 4.31
C GLN A 156 -5.94 8.86 5.22
N THR A 157 -5.04 9.19 6.15
CA THR A 157 -5.20 10.32 7.07
C THR A 157 -5.33 11.64 6.32
N TRP A 158 -4.57 11.83 5.23
CA TRP A 158 -4.68 13.01 4.36
C TRP A 158 -6.07 13.13 3.72
N ILE A 159 -6.61 12.04 3.16
CA ILE A 159 -7.98 12.05 2.59
C ILE A 159 -9.00 12.35 3.70
N VAL A 160 -8.93 11.64 4.83
CA VAL A 160 -9.90 11.79 5.93
C VAL A 160 -9.88 13.21 6.50
N ARG A 161 -8.71 13.81 6.73
CA ARG A 161 -8.60 15.20 7.22
C ARG A 161 -9.23 16.21 6.27
N LYS A 162 -9.13 15.99 4.96
CA LYS A 162 -9.78 16.85 3.95
C LYS A 162 -11.28 16.67 3.89
N CYS A 163 -11.77 15.44 4.05
CA CYS A 163 -13.21 15.17 4.09
C CYS A 163 -13.86 15.64 5.41
N LEU A 164 -13.10 15.62 6.51
CA LEU A 164 -13.58 15.90 7.87
C LEU A 164 -12.78 17.03 8.55
N PRO A 165 -12.77 18.26 8.00
CA PRO A 165 -11.88 19.33 8.44
C PRO A 165 -12.10 19.81 9.88
N ASN A 166 -13.28 19.56 10.45
CA ASN A 166 -13.63 19.96 11.83
C ASN A 166 -13.37 18.85 12.86
N HIS A 167 -12.77 17.73 12.47
CA HIS A 167 -12.48 16.61 13.36
C HIS A 167 -11.00 16.54 13.70
N HIS A 168 -10.69 16.07 14.90
CA HIS A 168 -9.34 15.72 15.30
C HIS A 168 -9.04 14.29 14.85
N VAL A 169 -8.28 14.17 13.75
CA VAL A 169 -7.92 12.88 13.16
C VAL A 169 -6.62 12.34 13.77
N VAL A 170 -6.72 11.18 14.41
CA VAL A 170 -5.60 10.40 14.99
C VAL A 170 -5.30 9.22 14.09
N ALA A 171 -4.03 9.04 13.72
CA ALA A 171 -3.59 7.94 12.87
C ALA A 171 -2.98 6.81 13.72
N LYS A 172 -3.39 5.57 13.45
CA LYS A 172 -2.90 4.38 14.16
C LYS A 172 -2.54 3.26 13.21
N LEU A 173 -1.58 2.45 13.63
CA LEU A 173 -1.37 1.10 13.09
C LEU A 173 -1.89 0.07 14.09
N SER A 174 -2.61 -0.94 13.62
CA SER A 174 -2.92 -2.16 14.37
C SER A 174 -1.97 -3.27 13.91
N LEU A 175 -1.06 -3.69 14.79
CA LEU A 175 0.10 -4.52 14.46
C LEU A 175 0.12 -5.81 15.29
N ALA A 176 0.67 -6.89 14.72
CA ALA A 176 0.81 -8.15 15.44
C ALA A 176 1.77 -8.02 16.62
N ASP A 177 1.26 -8.15 17.84
CA ASP A 177 2.02 -7.95 19.07
C ASP A 177 2.89 -9.18 19.38
N LYS A 178 4.21 -9.02 19.31
CA LYS A 178 5.17 -10.10 19.61
C LYS A 178 5.18 -10.52 21.07
N ASP A 179 4.76 -9.62 21.95
CA ASP A 179 4.77 -9.83 23.40
C ASP A 179 3.43 -10.43 23.87
N SER A 180 2.45 -10.54 22.97
CA SER A 180 1.18 -11.21 23.23
C SER A 180 1.32 -12.74 23.13
N VAL A 181 0.78 -13.44 24.12
CA VAL A 181 0.67 -14.91 24.11
C VAL A 181 -0.79 -15.25 23.87
N SER A 182 -1.09 -15.86 22.72
CA SER A 182 -2.42 -16.38 22.45
C SER A 182 -2.81 -17.41 23.51
N THR A 183 -3.98 -17.25 24.12
CA THR A 183 -4.56 -18.28 24.99
C THR A 183 -5.23 -19.42 24.20
N MET A 184 -5.35 -19.28 22.87
CA MET A 184 -5.87 -20.31 21.98
C MET A 184 -4.77 -20.93 21.11
N ASP A 185 -4.80 -22.24 21.02
CA ASP A 185 -3.98 -22.98 20.05
C ASP A 185 -4.55 -22.76 18.64
N ARG A 186 -3.68 -22.65 17.63
CA ARG A 186 -4.05 -22.60 16.20
C ARG A 186 -5.10 -21.54 15.82
N VAL A 187 -4.97 -20.30 16.29
CA VAL A 187 -5.86 -19.15 15.98
C VAL A 187 -6.28 -19.07 14.49
N HIS A 188 -5.35 -19.29 13.55
CA HIS A 188 -5.62 -19.31 12.11
C HIS A 188 -6.72 -20.30 11.67
N GLN A 189 -6.99 -21.37 12.42
CA GLN A 189 -8.04 -22.37 12.11
C GLN A 189 -9.46 -21.86 12.41
N HIS A 190 -9.57 -20.79 13.19
CA HIS A 190 -10.85 -20.13 13.45
C HIS A 190 -11.23 -19.12 12.36
N PHE A 191 -10.40 -18.99 11.32
CA PHE A 191 -10.59 -18.09 10.19
C PHE A 191 -10.63 -18.91 8.89
N ARG A 192 -11.84 -19.14 8.36
CA ARG A 192 -12.02 -19.94 7.14
C ARG A 192 -11.92 -19.06 5.91
N VAL A 193 -11.10 -19.46 4.95
CA VAL A 193 -10.95 -18.75 3.68
C VAL A 193 -12.05 -19.22 2.73
N SER A 194 -12.73 -18.27 2.10
CA SER A 194 -13.74 -18.50 1.06
C SER A 194 -13.50 -17.53 -0.10
N GLU A 195 -14.17 -17.74 -1.22
CA GLU A 195 -14.20 -16.77 -2.33
C GLU A 195 -15.64 -16.29 -2.52
N ASP A 196 -15.81 -15.00 -2.82
CA ASP A 196 -17.11 -14.45 -3.19
C ASP A 196 -17.41 -14.65 -4.68
N GLU A 197 -18.62 -14.26 -5.09
CA GLU A 197 -19.11 -14.36 -6.47
C GLU A 197 -18.22 -13.59 -7.48
N SER A 198 -17.39 -12.64 -7.01
CA SER A 198 -16.46 -11.87 -7.83
C SER A 198 -15.05 -12.47 -7.93
N GLY A 199 -14.83 -13.63 -7.30
CA GLY A 199 -13.53 -14.30 -7.20
C GLY A 199 -12.56 -13.64 -6.21
N ARG A 200 -13.06 -12.77 -5.31
CA ARG A 200 -12.24 -12.17 -4.25
C ARG A 200 -12.22 -13.11 -3.05
N LYS A 201 -11.01 -13.40 -2.55
CA LYS A 201 -10.83 -14.12 -1.29
C LYS A 201 -11.40 -13.30 -0.13
N GLN A 202 -12.20 -13.95 0.68
CA GLN A 202 -12.72 -13.47 1.95
C GLN A 202 -12.32 -14.44 3.05
N VAL A 203 -12.26 -13.94 4.28
CA VAL A 203 -12.04 -14.78 5.45
C VAL A 203 -13.26 -14.63 6.34
N ILE A 204 -13.83 -15.75 6.77
CA ILE A 204 -15.01 -15.77 7.61
C ILE A 204 -14.60 -16.35 8.97
N PRO A 205 -14.67 -15.56 10.06
CA PRO A 205 -14.48 -16.08 11.40
C PRO A 205 -15.54 -17.13 11.73
N THR A 206 -15.13 -18.23 12.39
CA THR A 206 -16.06 -19.27 12.85
C THR A 206 -17.06 -18.71 13.87
N GLN A 207 -18.19 -19.39 14.03
CA GLN A 207 -19.20 -18.99 15.02
C GLN A 207 -18.61 -18.87 16.43
N GLU A 208 -17.70 -19.78 16.80
CA GLU A 208 -16.96 -19.76 18.06
C GLU A 208 -16.14 -18.46 18.22
N ALA A 209 -15.36 -18.07 17.21
CA ALA A 209 -14.58 -16.84 17.25
C ALA A 209 -15.45 -15.58 17.34
N ARG A 210 -16.65 -15.60 16.73
CA ARG A 210 -17.62 -14.49 16.82
C ARG A 210 -18.31 -14.40 18.18
N GLN A 211 -18.63 -15.54 18.79
CA GLN A 211 -19.32 -15.60 20.08
C GLN A 211 -18.40 -15.37 21.28
N HIS A 212 -17.10 -15.56 21.07
CA HIS A 212 -16.09 -15.45 22.11
C HIS A 212 -14.87 -14.60 21.66
N PRO A 213 -15.06 -13.31 21.31
CA PRO A 213 -13.95 -12.44 20.93
C PRO A 213 -12.93 -12.30 22.07
N ASP A 214 -13.38 -12.38 23.33
CA ASP A 214 -12.53 -12.36 24.53
C ASP A 214 -11.68 -13.64 24.72
N VAL A 215 -12.05 -14.74 24.06
CA VAL A 215 -11.35 -16.03 24.15
C VAL A 215 -10.13 -16.08 23.21
N LEU A 216 -10.01 -15.14 22.26
CA LEU A 216 -8.74 -14.77 21.61
C LEU A 216 -7.82 -14.02 22.60
N GLY A 217 -7.73 -14.53 23.84
CA GLY A 217 -7.17 -13.89 25.02
C GLY A 217 -5.77 -13.31 24.77
N ALA A 218 -5.59 -12.12 25.35
CA ALA A 218 -4.64 -11.08 24.97
C ALA A 218 -4.88 -10.56 23.54
N LYS A 219 -5.12 -9.25 23.39
CA LYS A 219 -5.19 -8.62 22.08
C LYS A 219 -3.91 -8.93 21.31
N LEU A 220 -3.99 -9.86 20.36
CA LEU A 220 -2.90 -10.26 19.47
C LEU A 220 -2.47 -9.12 18.56
N LEU A 221 -3.33 -8.10 18.41
CA LEU A 221 -3.00 -6.87 17.73
C LEU A 221 -2.94 -5.70 18.72
N LYS A 222 -1.89 -4.90 18.57
CA LYS A 222 -1.67 -3.68 19.34
C LYS A 222 -1.85 -2.47 18.45
N GLU A 223 -2.71 -1.56 18.91
CA GLU A 223 -2.85 -0.23 18.32
C GLU A 223 -1.72 0.68 18.78
N VAL A 224 -0.96 1.19 17.82
CA VAL A 224 0.14 2.12 18.02
C VAL A 224 -0.25 3.45 17.40
N ASP A 225 -0.24 4.52 18.20
CA ASP A 225 -0.44 5.88 17.71
C ASP A 225 0.79 6.33 16.92
N VAL A 226 0.58 6.65 15.65
CA VAL A 226 1.62 7.09 14.72
C VAL A 226 1.33 8.49 14.18
N THR A 227 0.45 9.24 14.82
CA THR A 227 -0.04 10.55 14.34
C THR A 227 1.11 11.52 14.08
N HIS A 228 2.08 11.63 15.00
CA HIS A 228 3.24 12.51 14.82
C HIS A 228 4.10 12.13 13.60
N MET A 229 4.25 10.83 13.32
CA MET A 229 5.03 10.35 12.17
C MET A 229 4.27 10.62 10.87
N VAL A 230 2.95 10.48 10.90
CA VAL A 230 2.08 10.84 9.78
C VAL A 230 2.16 12.34 9.52
N ASP A 231 2.11 13.19 10.55
CA ASP A 231 2.26 14.63 10.41
C ASP A 231 3.61 14.99 9.77
N ASP A 232 4.72 14.39 10.23
CA ASP A 232 6.04 14.55 9.61
C ASP A 232 6.06 14.12 8.13
N ILE A 233 5.36 13.04 7.76
CA ILE A 233 5.23 12.61 6.35
C ILE A 233 4.46 13.65 5.53
N LEU A 234 3.32 14.12 6.01
CA LEU A 234 2.48 15.10 5.32
C LEU A 234 3.19 16.46 5.15
N GLU A 235 4.07 16.81 6.09
CA GLU A 235 4.94 17.98 6.03
C GLU A 235 6.21 17.78 5.18
N GLY A 236 6.38 16.62 4.55
CA GLY A 236 7.54 16.33 3.67
C GLY A 236 8.84 16.00 4.42
N LYS A 237 8.78 15.75 5.72
CA LYS A 237 9.93 15.39 6.58
C LYS A 237 10.12 13.89 6.70
N GLY A 238 9.11 13.09 6.35
CA GLY A 238 9.13 11.63 6.55
C GLY A 238 10.21 10.87 5.77
N ARG A 239 10.77 11.45 4.69
CA ARG A 239 11.97 10.96 3.99
C ARG A 239 12.48 12.02 3.01
N LYS A 240 13.71 11.84 2.52
CA LYS A 240 14.20 12.59 1.36
C LYS A 240 13.31 12.31 0.14
N PRO A 241 12.76 13.35 -0.53
CA PRO A 241 12.00 13.17 -1.76
C PRO A 241 12.80 12.40 -2.81
N LYS A 242 12.15 11.45 -3.46
CA LYS A 242 12.74 10.66 -4.56
C LYS A 242 12.42 11.26 -5.93
N LEU A 243 11.40 12.13 -5.98
CA LEU A 243 10.85 12.71 -7.20
C LEU A 243 10.72 14.22 -7.04
N ALA A 244 10.75 14.94 -8.17
CA ALA A 244 10.44 16.37 -8.20
C ALA A 244 9.04 16.63 -7.62
N LEU A 245 8.05 15.86 -8.08
CA LEU A 245 6.66 15.97 -7.63
C LEU A 245 6.49 15.71 -6.12
N GLU A 246 7.26 14.81 -5.52
CA GLU A 246 7.26 14.58 -4.06
C GLU A 246 7.84 15.77 -3.29
N SER A 247 8.73 16.55 -3.93
CA SER A 247 9.36 17.74 -3.33
C SER A 247 8.42 18.96 -3.32
N GLU A 248 7.34 18.94 -4.09
CA GLU A 248 6.33 20.00 -4.14
C GLU A 248 5.35 19.95 -2.94
N GLY A 249 5.44 18.90 -2.11
CA GLY A 249 4.58 18.68 -0.95
C GLY A 249 3.57 17.55 -1.16
N PHE A 250 3.02 17.05 -0.05
CA PHE A 250 2.19 15.83 -0.07
C PHE A 250 0.92 15.99 -0.93
N ASP A 251 0.27 17.15 -0.87
CA ASP A 251 -0.91 17.48 -1.68
C ASP A 251 -0.61 17.42 -3.18
N ALA A 252 0.41 18.16 -3.63
CA ALA A 252 0.83 18.19 -5.03
C ALA A 252 1.24 16.79 -5.51
N TRP A 253 1.89 16.03 -4.63
CA TRP A 253 2.30 14.67 -4.91
C TRP A 253 1.12 13.73 -5.17
N VAL A 254 0.15 13.68 -4.26
CA VAL A 254 -1.04 12.84 -4.41
C VAL A 254 -1.85 13.26 -5.63
N LEU A 255 -2.07 14.57 -5.82
CA LEU A 255 -2.86 15.07 -6.94
C LEU A 255 -2.19 14.81 -8.29
N GLY A 256 -0.89 15.06 -8.42
CA GLY A 256 -0.15 14.80 -9.66
C GLY A 256 -0.08 13.31 -10.01
N LEU A 257 0.02 12.43 -9.00
CA LEU A 257 -0.12 10.99 -9.21
C LEU A 257 -1.54 10.62 -9.68
N SER A 258 -2.57 11.21 -9.08
CA SER A 258 -3.96 10.95 -9.45
C SER A 258 -4.29 11.41 -10.87
N ASP A 259 -3.69 12.52 -11.33
CA ASP A 259 -3.81 12.99 -12.70
C ASP A 259 -3.08 12.07 -13.68
N ALA A 260 -1.89 11.58 -13.32
CA ALA A 260 -1.19 10.59 -14.13
C ALA A 260 -2.01 9.30 -14.29
N VAL A 261 -2.70 8.85 -13.24
CA VAL A 261 -3.63 7.71 -13.31
C VAL A 261 -4.78 8.02 -14.27
N ALA A 262 -5.49 9.13 -14.04
CA ALA A 262 -6.69 9.48 -14.80
C ALA A 262 -6.43 9.70 -16.29
N ASN A 263 -5.31 10.34 -16.62
CA ASN A 263 -4.90 10.62 -18.00
C ASN A 263 -4.13 9.46 -18.63
N GLY A 264 -3.77 8.45 -17.84
CA GLY A 264 -2.95 7.36 -18.30
C GLY A 264 -1.51 7.72 -18.60
N THR A 265 -1.01 8.83 -18.08
CA THR A 265 0.32 9.34 -18.36
C THR A 265 1.38 8.48 -17.67
N LYS A 266 2.39 8.07 -18.43
CA LYS A 266 3.55 7.40 -17.85
C LYS A 266 4.44 8.44 -17.18
N ILE A 267 4.65 8.31 -15.87
CA ILE A 267 5.61 9.16 -15.16
C ILE A 267 7.01 8.75 -15.59
N GLU A 268 7.82 9.75 -15.92
CA GLU A 268 9.15 9.58 -16.47
C GLU A 268 10.03 8.66 -15.59
N PRO A 269 10.57 7.56 -16.13
CA PRO A 269 11.35 6.62 -15.32
C PRO A 269 12.69 7.20 -14.91
N VAL A 270 13.09 6.95 -13.67
CA VAL A 270 14.44 7.24 -13.18
C VAL A 270 15.19 5.91 -13.05
N ILE A 271 16.18 5.70 -13.91
CA ILE A 271 16.98 4.46 -13.89
C ILE A 271 17.95 4.51 -12.72
N GLY A 272 17.96 3.46 -11.90
CA GLY A 272 18.83 3.41 -10.73
C GLY A 272 18.69 2.14 -9.91
N GLN A 273 19.06 2.20 -8.64
CA GLN A 273 19.11 1.02 -7.77
C GLN A 273 17.76 0.34 -7.55
N ALA A 274 16.66 1.10 -7.58
CA ALA A 274 15.31 0.55 -7.50
C ALA A 274 15.01 -0.41 -8.68
N CYS A 275 15.71 -0.28 -9.81
CA CYS A 275 15.52 -1.15 -10.97
C CYS A 275 16.02 -2.59 -10.73
N LYS A 276 16.94 -2.81 -9.77
CA LYS A 276 17.52 -4.14 -9.51
C LYS A 276 16.47 -5.17 -9.10
N GLY A 277 15.51 -4.75 -8.26
CA GLY A 277 14.40 -5.57 -7.78
C GLY A 277 13.06 -5.28 -8.48
N CYS A 278 13.09 -4.66 -9.66
CA CYS A 278 11.87 -4.26 -10.34
C CYS A 278 11.03 -5.48 -10.74
N GLU A 279 9.78 -5.55 -10.30
CA GLU A 279 8.88 -6.67 -10.65
C GLU A 279 8.50 -6.70 -12.14
N TYR A 280 8.73 -5.62 -12.88
CA TYR A 280 8.55 -5.58 -14.34
C TYR A 280 9.81 -5.99 -15.11
N ARG A 281 10.86 -6.44 -14.40
CA ARG A 281 12.04 -7.06 -14.98
C ARG A 281 11.78 -8.55 -15.21
N VAL A 282 10.95 -8.84 -16.21
CA VAL A 282 10.57 -10.21 -16.58
C VAL A 282 11.47 -10.69 -17.72
N ALA A 283 12.03 -11.89 -17.59
CA ALA A 283 12.81 -12.50 -18.66
C ALA A 283 11.94 -12.74 -19.90
N ARG A 284 12.46 -12.46 -21.11
CA ARG A 284 11.69 -12.55 -22.37
C ARG A 284 10.98 -13.89 -22.57
N ALA A 285 11.59 -15.00 -22.15
CA ALA A 285 11.01 -16.33 -22.22
C ALA A 285 9.74 -16.53 -21.35
N LYS A 286 9.45 -15.61 -20.41
CA LYS A 286 8.32 -15.65 -19.48
C LYS A 286 7.31 -14.51 -19.72
N LEU A 287 7.41 -13.82 -20.86
CA LEU A 287 6.53 -12.70 -21.17
C LEU A 287 5.15 -13.13 -21.67
N ASP A 288 5.01 -14.35 -22.22
CA ASP A 288 3.74 -14.91 -22.69
C ASP A 288 2.96 -13.96 -23.63
N GLY A 289 3.69 -13.24 -24.50
CA GLY A 289 3.13 -12.25 -25.44
C GLY A 289 2.89 -10.85 -24.86
N LEU A 290 3.17 -10.63 -23.58
CA LEU A 290 3.16 -9.31 -22.93
C LEU A 290 4.52 -8.61 -23.04
N GLN A 291 4.59 -7.37 -22.56
CA GLN A 291 5.78 -6.53 -22.60
C GLN A 291 6.48 -6.44 -21.23
N SER A 292 7.80 -6.22 -21.27
CA SER A 292 8.61 -5.93 -20.09
C SER A 292 8.63 -4.42 -19.84
N GLY A 293 7.97 -3.97 -18.78
CA GLY A 293 8.00 -2.55 -18.38
C GLY A 293 9.41 -2.09 -17.99
N PHE A 294 10.28 -3.01 -17.55
CA PHE A 294 11.69 -2.72 -17.32
C PHE A 294 12.42 -2.38 -18.63
N GLU A 295 12.30 -3.23 -19.67
CA GLU A 295 12.97 -2.99 -20.96
C GLU A 295 12.46 -1.67 -21.57
N GLU A 296 11.15 -1.40 -21.50
CA GLU A 296 10.58 -0.14 -21.99
C GLU A 296 11.19 1.10 -21.30
N CYS A 297 11.35 1.07 -19.98
CA CYS A 297 11.98 2.17 -19.23
C CYS A 297 13.43 2.40 -19.68
N TRP A 298 14.20 1.33 -19.84
CA TRP A 298 15.62 1.40 -20.16
C TRP A 298 15.86 1.81 -21.62
N SER A 299 15.05 1.30 -22.54
CA SER A 299 15.05 1.76 -23.93
C SER A 299 14.70 3.24 -24.03
N GLN A 300 13.69 3.71 -23.30
CA GLN A 300 13.30 5.12 -23.30
C GLN A 300 14.42 6.03 -22.77
N LYS A 301 15.08 5.65 -21.67
CA LYS A 301 16.05 6.54 -21.00
C LYS A 301 17.46 6.47 -21.53
N LEU A 302 17.89 5.29 -21.95
CA LEU A 302 19.28 5.03 -22.34
C LEU A 302 19.42 4.75 -23.84
N GLY A 303 18.31 4.71 -24.59
CA GLY A 303 18.31 4.35 -26.02
C GLY A 303 18.67 2.89 -26.28
N TRP A 304 18.53 2.02 -25.28
CA TRP A 304 18.88 0.60 -25.37
C TRP A 304 18.00 -0.13 -26.37
N LYS A 305 18.64 -1.01 -27.14
CA LYS A 305 18.01 -1.91 -28.10
C LYS A 305 17.86 -3.30 -27.52
N GLU A 306 17.14 -4.16 -28.23
CA GLU A 306 16.89 -5.53 -27.77
C GLU A 306 18.17 -6.30 -27.42
N GLN A 307 19.26 -6.12 -28.19
CA GLN A 307 20.54 -6.79 -27.95
C GLN A 307 21.21 -6.33 -26.65
N ASP A 308 20.95 -5.11 -26.18
CA ASP A 308 21.58 -4.58 -24.97
C ASP A 308 21.07 -5.26 -23.69
N PHE A 309 19.96 -5.99 -23.77
CA PHE A 309 19.39 -6.75 -22.65
C PHE A 309 19.84 -8.22 -22.62
N GLU A 310 20.65 -8.66 -23.59
CA GLU A 310 21.21 -10.01 -23.63
C GLU A 310 22.45 -10.12 -22.72
N ASP A 311 23.19 -9.03 -22.58
CA ASP A 311 24.35 -8.93 -21.69
C ASP A 311 23.88 -8.83 -20.22
N PRO A 312 24.61 -9.45 -19.27
CA PRO A 312 24.41 -9.19 -17.85
C PRO A 312 24.51 -7.70 -17.52
N LEU A 313 23.69 -7.25 -16.55
CA LEU A 313 23.71 -5.85 -16.12
C LEU A 313 24.78 -5.63 -15.05
N ALA A 314 25.47 -4.50 -15.10
CA ALA A 314 26.47 -4.11 -14.10
C ALA A 314 25.93 -4.15 -12.66
N MET A 315 24.63 -3.85 -12.49
CA MET A 315 23.95 -3.86 -11.19
C MET A 315 23.77 -5.25 -10.56
N GLU A 316 24.07 -6.32 -11.30
CA GLU A 316 24.03 -7.71 -10.82
C GLU A 316 25.25 -8.04 -9.98
N ILE A 317 26.35 -7.31 -10.12
CA ILE A 317 27.54 -7.45 -9.28
C ILE A 317 27.25 -6.93 -7.86
N GLY A 318 27.55 -7.74 -6.84
CA GLY A 318 27.35 -7.37 -5.42
C GLY A 318 28.12 -6.13 -4.96
N GLN A 319 29.20 -5.75 -5.67
CA GLN A 319 30.07 -4.61 -5.37
C GLN A 319 29.87 -3.37 -6.26
N TRP A 320 28.81 -3.30 -7.07
CA TRP A 320 28.51 -2.16 -7.97
C TRP A 320 28.59 -0.77 -7.30
N ARG A 321 28.56 -0.70 -5.97
CA ARG A 321 28.60 0.53 -5.16
C ARG A 321 29.98 1.04 -4.73
N LYS A 322 31.07 0.27 -4.89
CA LYS A 322 32.36 0.61 -4.24
C LYS A 322 33.53 1.02 -5.14
N GLY A 323 33.41 0.99 -6.47
CA GLY A 323 34.60 1.20 -7.32
C GLY A 323 34.42 1.72 -8.74
N VAL A 324 33.20 2.03 -9.19
CA VAL A 324 32.98 2.55 -10.56
C VAL A 324 32.13 3.80 -10.42
N GLY A 325 32.48 4.89 -11.11
CA GLY A 325 31.76 6.17 -11.06
C GLY A 325 30.28 6.01 -11.45
N ALA A 326 29.44 5.70 -10.46
CA ALA A 326 28.09 5.13 -10.58
C ALA A 326 27.00 6.10 -11.06
N GLN A 327 27.35 7.03 -11.93
CA GLN A 327 26.40 7.71 -12.79
C GLN A 327 26.63 7.12 -14.19
N ASP A 328 25.67 6.34 -14.65
CA ASP A 328 25.53 5.89 -16.04
C ASP A 328 26.32 4.65 -16.52
N VAL A 329 26.96 3.89 -15.64
CA VAL A 329 27.52 2.56 -15.98
C VAL A 329 26.52 1.45 -15.69
N TYR A 330 26.07 0.79 -16.75
CA TYR A 330 24.91 -0.11 -16.70
C TYR A 330 25.15 -1.48 -17.34
N LYS A 331 26.04 -1.57 -18.33
CA LYS A 331 26.38 -2.84 -18.99
C LYS A 331 27.59 -3.47 -18.31
N MET A 332 27.62 -4.80 -18.21
CA MET A 332 28.77 -5.50 -17.62
C MET A 332 30.09 -5.18 -18.34
N LYS A 333 30.05 -4.97 -19.66
CA LYS A 333 31.23 -4.60 -20.47
C LYS A 333 31.80 -3.20 -20.19
N GLU A 334 31.09 -2.37 -19.44
CA GLU A 334 31.51 -1.02 -19.06
C GLU A 334 32.18 -0.98 -17.66
N VAL A 335 32.17 -2.10 -16.93
CA VAL A 335 32.75 -2.29 -15.59
C VAL A 335 34.11 -2.95 -15.67
#